data_AF-A0A934N3Q7-F1
#
_entry.id   AF-A0A934N3Q7-F1
#
_cell.length_a   1.000
_cell.length_b   1.000
_cell.length_c   1.000
_cell.angle_alpha   90.00
_cell.angle_beta   90.00
_cell.angle_gamma   90.00
#
_symmetry.space_group_name_H-M   'P 1'
#
loop_
_entity.id
_entity.type
_entity.pdbx_description
1 polymer ?
#
loop_
_entity_poly.entity_id
_entity_poly.type
_entity_poly.pdbx_seq_one_letter_code
_entity_poly.pdbx_strand_id
1 'polypeptide(L)'
;MSTYEMGEDRTIRPNGDHPPREHQLLDLEIRDDGGLRLFCAAASAGPESSDRRLHTGLIGTLTLRVLQAAVAVSDKTDYQGAWAFGLALRGRGTVSIGQGVIRGFVDRRIDVYDETVNATMEELRTRPDEIARSLLTRLYRAFGFLDQVPGLPGPYN
;
A
#
# COMPACT_ATOMS: atom_id res chain seq x y z
N MET A 1 4.87 -28.54 1.44
CA MET A 1 5.03 -27.07 1.43
C MET A 1 3.62 -26.51 1.36
N SER A 2 3.18 -25.78 2.39
CA SER A 2 1.78 -25.38 2.58
C SER A 2 1.35 -24.30 1.58
N THR A 3 0.10 -24.36 1.11
CA THR A 3 -0.57 -23.33 0.31
C THR A 3 -0.91 -22.11 1.14
N TYR A 4 -1.43 -21.02 0.52
CA TYR A 4 -1.85 -19.80 1.22
C TYR A 4 -3.01 -19.04 0.51
N GLU A 5 -3.99 -18.53 1.26
CA GLU A 5 -5.16 -17.70 0.92
C GLU A 5 -5.29 -16.55 1.94
N MET A 6 -6.03 -15.51 1.62
CA MET A 6 -6.46 -14.53 2.62
C MET A 6 -7.72 -15.04 3.31
N GLY A 7 -7.62 -15.41 4.59
CA GLY A 7 -8.80 -15.74 5.40
C GLY A 7 -9.69 -14.53 5.65
N GLU A 8 -10.93 -14.75 6.09
CA GLU A 8 -11.87 -13.67 6.48
C GLU A 8 -11.30 -12.75 7.57
N ASP A 9 -10.40 -13.27 8.41
CA ASP A 9 -9.66 -12.52 9.42
C ASP A 9 -8.45 -11.76 8.87
N ARG A 10 -8.24 -11.82 7.54
CA ARG A 10 -7.16 -11.18 6.80
C ARG A 10 -5.77 -11.68 7.19
N THR A 11 -5.71 -12.91 7.70
CA THR A 11 -4.46 -13.64 7.85
C THR A 11 -4.22 -14.52 6.63
N ILE A 12 -2.95 -14.69 6.28
CA ILE A 12 -2.56 -15.60 5.21
C ILE A 12 -2.65 -17.04 5.77
N ARG A 13 -3.51 -17.91 5.19
CA ARG A 13 -3.85 -19.26 5.68
C ARG A 13 -3.70 -20.31 4.60
N PRO A 14 -3.41 -21.60 4.86
CA PRO A 14 -3.28 -22.57 3.77
C PRO A 14 -4.55 -22.92 2.99
N ASN A 15 -4.45 -23.03 1.66
CA ASN A 15 -5.56 -23.39 0.75
C ASN A 15 -5.14 -24.32 -0.41
N GLY A 16 -5.41 -25.62 -0.28
CA GLY A 16 -5.33 -26.61 -1.37
C GLY A 16 -3.96 -27.23 -1.65
N ASP A 17 -3.86 -27.97 -2.77
CA ASP A 17 -2.70 -28.82 -3.15
C ASP A 17 -1.83 -28.25 -4.30
N HIS A 18 -2.26 -27.17 -4.97
CA HIS A 18 -1.54 -26.54 -6.09
C HIS A 18 -1.48 -25.01 -5.91
N PRO A 19 -0.31 -24.42 -5.58
CA PRO A 19 -0.25 -23.08 -4.97
C PRO A 19 -0.29 -21.93 -5.98
N PRO A 20 -1.18 -20.93 -5.81
CA PRO A 20 -0.83 -19.56 -6.14
C PRO A 20 0.26 -19.06 -5.18
N ARG A 21 1.29 -18.42 -5.73
CA ARG A 21 2.40 -17.80 -5.00
C ARG A 21 1.92 -16.48 -4.38
N GLU A 22 2.58 -15.96 -3.34
CA GLU A 22 2.23 -14.70 -2.67
C GLU A 22 2.01 -13.52 -3.66
N HIS A 23 2.74 -13.50 -4.77
CA HIS A 23 2.59 -12.52 -5.85
C HIS A 23 1.31 -12.66 -6.69
N GLN A 24 0.49 -13.66 -6.43
CA GLN A 24 -0.78 -13.93 -7.10
C GLN A 24 -1.98 -13.50 -6.22
N LEU A 25 -1.74 -12.92 -5.03
CA LEU A 25 -2.76 -12.49 -4.07
C LEU A 25 -3.01 -10.97 -4.14
N LEU A 26 -3.63 -10.53 -5.24
CA LEU A 26 -4.24 -9.21 -5.38
C LEU A 26 -5.75 -9.37 -5.27
N ASP A 27 -6.37 -8.77 -4.25
CA ASP A 27 -7.79 -8.97 -3.94
C ASP A 27 -8.51 -7.63 -3.77
N LEU A 28 -9.72 -7.51 -4.34
CA LEU A 28 -10.56 -6.31 -4.28
C LEU A 28 -11.87 -6.64 -3.55
N GLU A 29 -12.01 -6.08 -2.35
CA GLU A 29 -13.22 -6.16 -1.53
C GLU A 29 -14.11 -4.95 -1.80
N ILE A 30 -15.39 -5.19 -2.12
CA ILE A 30 -16.45 -4.18 -2.16
C ILE A 30 -17.38 -4.49 -0.99
N ARG A 31 -17.57 -3.52 -0.10
CA ARG A 31 -18.32 -3.70 1.14
C ARG A 31 -19.73 -3.12 1.00
N ASP A 32 -20.66 -3.67 1.76
CA ASP A 32 -22.06 -3.23 1.78
C ASP A 32 -22.22 -1.77 2.24
N ASP A 33 -21.24 -1.23 2.97
CA ASP A 33 -21.16 0.18 3.37
C ASP A 33 -20.60 1.10 2.26
N GLY A 34 -20.37 0.56 1.06
CA GLY A 34 -19.77 1.28 -0.07
C GLY A 34 -18.25 1.38 -0.03
N GLY A 35 -17.60 0.80 0.99
CA GLY A 35 -16.15 0.79 1.10
C GLY A 35 -15.47 -0.08 0.03
N LEU A 36 -14.33 0.39 -0.47
CA LEU A 36 -13.46 -0.35 -1.38
C LEU A 36 -12.13 -0.66 -0.69
N ARG A 37 -11.64 -1.89 -0.80
CA ARG A 37 -10.32 -2.26 -0.29
C ARG A 37 -9.56 -3.12 -1.29
N LEU A 38 -8.37 -2.68 -1.66
CA LEU A 38 -7.43 -3.45 -2.47
C LEU A 38 -6.32 -4.00 -1.58
N PHE A 39 -6.19 -5.32 -1.53
CA PHE A 39 -5.16 -6.03 -0.78
C PHE A 39 -4.09 -6.60 -1.73
N CYS A 40 -2.82 -6.54 -1.32
CA CYS A 40 -1.69 -7.12 -2.04
C CYS A 40 -0.70 -7.76 -1.07
N ALA A 41 -0.53 -9.08 -1.12
CA ALA A 41 0.36 -9.80 -0.19
C ALA A 41 1.86 -9.55 -0.48
N ALA A 42 2.28 -9.59 -1.75
CA ALA A 42 3.69 -9.48 -2.13
C ALA A 42 4.18 -8.04 -2.31
N ALA A 43 3.65 -7.08 -1.55
CA ALA A 43 4.14 -5.70 -1.60
C ALA A 43 5.55 -5.54 -1.00
N SER A 44 6.06 -6.59 -0.33
CA SER A 44 7.44 -6.67 0.17
C SER A 44 8.09 -8.02 -0.17
N ALA A 45 8.81 -8.11 -1.29
CA ALA A 45 9.52 -9.32 -1.72
C ALA A 45 10.91 -8.99 -2.30
N GLY A 46 11.84 -9.93 -2.21
CA GLY A 46 13.20 -9.81 -2.73
C GLY A 46 13.63 -11.06 -3.51
N PRO A 47 14.78 -11.01 -4.20
CA PRO A 47 15.31 -12.13 -4.99
C PRO A 47 15.65 -13.37 -4.13
N GLU A 48 15.95 -13.17 -2.85
CA GLU A 48 16.19 -14.24 -1.88
C GLU A 48 15.03 -14.32 -0.88
N SER A 49 14.75 -15.53 -0.37
CA SER A 49 13.64 -15.75 0.59
C SER A 49 13.76 -14.96 1.91
N SER A 50 14.98 -14.55 2.26
CA SER A 50 15.29 -13.71 3.42
C SER A 50 15.23 -12.21 3.13
N ASP A 51 15.18 -11.82 1.85
CA ASP A 51 15.21 -10.44 1.42
C ASP A 51 13.77 -9.94 1.24
N ARG A 52 13.35 -8.99 2.08
CA ARG A 52 12.01 -8.42 2.05
C ARG A 52 12.10 -6.97 1.61
N ARG A 53 12.02 -6.69 0.31
CA ARG A 53 12.12 -5.32 -0.20
C ARG A 53 10.76 -4.70 -0.43
N LEU A 54 10.53 -3.51 0.11
CA LEU A 54 9.28 -2.80 -0.16
C LEU A 54 9.21 -2.35 -1.63
N HIS A 55 8.19 -2.79 -2.36
CA HIS A 55 7.95 -2.41 -3.75
C HIS A 55 7.16 -1.11 -3.84
N THR A 56 7.82 0.02 -3.60
CA THR A 56 7.18 1.35 -3.58
C THR A 56 6.44 1.72 -4.88
N GLY A 57 6.98 1.33 -6.03
CA GLY A 57 6.31 1.52 -7.32
C GLY A 57 4.99 0.75 -7.45
N LEU A 58 4.94 -0.48 -6.93
CA LEU A 58 3.71 -1.28 -6.87
C LEU A 58 2.70 -0.60 -5.94
N ILE A 59 3.12 -0.22 -4.73
CA ILE A 59 2.27 0.47 -3.74
C ILE A 59 1.68 1.76 -4.34
N GLY A 60 2.51 2.58 -4.98
CA GLY A 60 2.05 3.81 -5.64
C GLY A 60 1.05 3.54 -6.77
N THR A 61 1.33 2.54 -7.61
CA THR A 61 0.42 2.15 -8.69
C THR A 61 -0.93 1.68 -8.15
N LEU A 62 -0.94 0.79 -7.16
CA LEU A 62 -2.17 0.27 -6.56
C LEU A 62 -2.96 1.37 -5.84
N THR A 63 -2.27 2.33 -5.19
CA THR A 63 -2.91 3.51 -4.58
C THR A 63 -3.69 4.31 -5.62
N LEU A 64 -3.08 4.61 -6.77
CA LEU A 64 -3.76 5.29 -7.87
C LEU A 64 -4.94 4.48 -8.43
N ARG A 65 -4.81 3.16 -8.53
CA ARG A 65 -5.91 2.29 -8.98
C ARG A 65 -7.12 2.32 -8.05
N VAL A 66 -6.90 2.40 -6.73
CA VAL A 66 -8.00 2.54 -5.75
C VAL A 66 -8.72 3.88 -5.92
N LEU A 67 -7.98 4.98 -6.13
CA LEU A 67 -8.58 6.30 -6.40
C LEU A 67 -9.44 6.25 -7.67
N GLN A 68 -8.94 5.63 -8.74
CA GLN A 68 -9.69 5.44 -10.00
C GLN A 68 -10.93 4.58 -9.80
N ALA A 69 -10.85 3.52 -8.99
CA ALA A 69 -12.00 2.69 -8.67
C ALA A 69 -13.08 3.48 -7.90
N ALA A 70 -12.69 4.32 -6.95
CA ALA A 70 -13.62 5.19 -6.23
C ALA A 70 -14.33 6.19 -7.17
N VAL A 71 -13.63 6.74 -8.17
CA VAL A 71 -14.26 7.57 -9.21
C VAL A 71 -15.28 6.77 -10.00
N ALA A 72 -14.89 5.59 -10.50
CA ALA A 72 -15.78 4.75 -11.30
C ALA A 72 -17.04 4.32 -10.53
N VAL A 73 -16.90 3.98 -9.24
CA VAL A 73 -18.03 3.67 -8.36
C VAL A 73 -18.91 4.88 -8.13
N SER A 74 -18.31 6.05 -7.90
CA SER A 74 -19.06 7.28 -7.66
C SER A 74 -19.87 7.69 -8.89
N ASP A 75 -19.28 7.61 -10.08
CA ASP A 75 -19.96 7.91 -11.34
C ASP A 75 -21.08 6.91 -11.65
N LYS A 76 -20.93 5.65 -11.22
CA LYS A 76 -21.95 4.60 -11.45
C LYS A 76 -23.12 4.68 -10.48
N THR A 77 -22.90 5.23 -9.29
CA THR A 77 -23.89 5.31 -8.20
C THR A 77 -24.43 6.72 -7.96
N ASP A 78 -23.98 7.69 -8.76
CA ASP A 78 -24.23 9.13 -8.57
C ASP A 78 -23.79 9.67 -7.20
N TYR A 79 -22.90 8.96 -6.50
CA TYR A 79 -22.37 9.37 -5.20
C TYR A 79 -21.52 10.64 -5.34
N GLN A 80 -21.87 11.70 -4.61
CA GLN A 80 -21.15 12.98 -4.60
C GLN A 80 -20.50 13.31 -3.24
N GLY A 81 -20.52 12.37 -2.30
CA GLY A 81 -19.93 12.56 -0.96
C GLY A 81 -18.39 12.54 -0.98
N ALA A 82 -17.80 12.82 0.19
CA ALA A 82 -16.36 12.72 0.37
C ALA A 82 -15.93 11.26 0.56
N TRP A 83 -14.75 10.93 0.05
CA TRP A 83 -14.10 9.64 0.26
C TRP A 83 -13.01 9.75 1.33
N ALA A 84 -12.86 8.69 2.12
CA ALA A 84 -11.71 8.48 2.98
C ALA A 84 -10.82 7.42 2.35
N PHE A 85 -9.58 7.78 2.01
CA PHE A 85 -8.59 6.87 1.44
C PHE A 85 -7.57 6.49 2.48
N GLY A 86 -7.27 5.19 2.59
CA GLY A 86 -6.30 4.67 3.53
C GLY A 86 -5.21 3.86 2.83
N LEU A 87 -3.99 3.94 3.37
CA LEU A 87 -2.89 3.05 3.02
C LEU A 87 -2.40 2.36 4.29
N ALA A 88 -2.46 1.03 4.27
CA ALA A 88 -2.02 0.21 5.40
C ALA A 88 -0.98 -0.82 4.94
N LEU A 89 0.12 -0.93 5.70
CA LEU A 89 1.04 -2.05 5.60
C LEU A 89 0.88 -2.89 6.87
N ARG A 90 0.58 -4.18 6.67
CA ARG A 90 0.38 -5.15 7.73
C ARG A 90 1.38 -6.28 7.54
N GLY A 91 2.13 -6.58 8.59
CA GLY A 91 3.14 -7.61 8.58
C GLY A 91 4.01 -7.50 9.82
N ARG A 92 4.57 -8.61 10.27
CA ARG A 92 5.55 -8.62 11.36
C ARG A 92 6.92 -8.92 10.77
N GLY A 93 7.84 -7.97 10.85
CA GLY A 93 9.25 -8.22 10.52
C GLY A 93 10.01 -7.03 9.98
N THR A 94 11.25 -7.30 9.60
CA THR A 94 12.14 -6.34 8.97
C THR A 94 11.94 -6.36 7.47
N VAL A 95 11.80 -5.20 6.85
CA VAL A 95 11.89 -5.01 5.41
C VAL A 95 13.10 -4.16 5.08
N SER A 96 13.78 -4.48 3.99
CA SER A 96 14.88 -3.70 3.45
C SER A 96 14.32 -2.63 2.51
N ILE A 97 14.76 -1.40 2.72
CA ILE A 97 14.30 -0.24 1.98
C ILE A 97 15.46 0.33 1.19
N GLY A 98 15.31 0.38 -0.13
CA GLY A 98 16.35 0.89 -1.02
C GLY A 98 16.63 2.36 -0.73
N GLN A 99 17.90 2.70 -0.52
CA GLN A 99 18.37 4.07 -0.28
C GLN A 99 18.91 4.77 -1.54
N GLY A 100 18.52 4.27 -2.72
CA GLY A 100 19.08 4.66 -4.01
C GLY A 100 20.32 3.86 -4.41
N VAL A 101 20.77 4.04 -5.65
CA VAL A 101 21.82 3.22 -6.31
C VAL A 101 23.15 3.22 -5.53
N ILE A 102 23.45 4.29 -4.78
CA ILE A 102 24.74 4.53 -4.14
C ILE A 102 24.75 4.13 -2.65
N ARG A 103 23.61 4.23 -1.94
CA ARG A 103 23.55 4.09 -0.47
C ARG A 103 23.09 2.72 0.02
N GLY A 104 22.81 1.79 -0.88
CA GLY A 104 22.43 0.41 -0.54
C GLY A 104 21.00 0.31 0.02
N PHE A 105 20.74 -0.67 0.88
CA PHE A 105 19.45 -0.88 1.52
C PHE A 105 19.57 -0.64 3.02
N VAL A 106 18.53 -0.10 3.65
CA VAL A 106 18.42 0.00 5.10
C VAL A 106 17.24 -0.82 5.58
N ASP A 107 17.51 -1.63 6.59
CA ASP A 107 16.53 -2.45 7.25
C ASP A 107 15.64 -1.61 8.17
N ARG A 108 14.33 -1.70 7.95
CA ARG A 108 13.31 -1.08 8.78
C ARG A 108 12.34 -2.14 9.24
N ARG A 109 12.14 -2.20 10.56
CA ARG A 109 11.10 -3.02 11.13
C ARG A 109 9.74 -2.38 10.87
N ILE A 110 8.83 -3.15 10.28
CA ILE A 110 7.41 -2.79 10.17
C ILE A 110 6.66 -3.65 11.17
N ASP A 111 6.06 -3.00 12.17
CA ASP A 111 5.09 -3.65 13.04
C ASP A 111 3.67 -3.40 12.52
N VAL A 112 3.28 -2.13 12.35
CA VAL A 112 2.02 -1.70 11.70
C VAL A 112 2.20 -0.31 11.11
N TYR A 113 1.72 -0.07 9.88
CA TYR A 113 1.54 1.27 9.31
C TYR A 113 0.09 1.45 8.87
N ASP A 114 -0.53 2.57 9.21
CA ASP A 114 -1.90 2.94 8.85
C ASP A 114 -2.02 4.46 8.75
N GLU A 115 -2.35 4.96 7.57
CA GLU A 115 -2.55 6.39 7.35
C GLU A 115 -3.74 6.62 6.42
N THR A 116 -4.51 7.66 6.73
CA THR A 116 -5.70 8.03 5.97
C THR A 116 -5.70 9.49 5.54
N VAL A 117 -6.33 9.78 4.40
CA VAL A 117 -6.61 11.13 3.92
C VAL A 117 -8.05 11.19 3.44
N ASN A 118 -8.75 12.28 3.77
CA ASN A 118 -10.08 12.55 3.24
C ASN A 118 -9.95 13.38 1.97
N ALA A 119 -10.81 13.14 0.99
CA ALA A 119 -10.89 13.92 -0.23
C ALA A 119 -12.35 14.10 -0.64
N THR A 120 -12.68 15.32 -1.05
CA THR A 120 -13.96 15.62 -1.69
C THR A 120 -14.02 14.98 -3.09
N MET A 121 -15.24 14.82 -3.63
CA MET A 121 -15.40 14.32 -5.00
C MET A 121 -14.76 15.25 -6.05
N GLU A 122 -14.73 16.56 -5.78
CA GLU A 122 -14.06 17.54 -6.64
C GLU A 122 -12.55 17.33 -6.67
N GLU A 123 -11.91 17.17 -5.49
CA GLU A 123 -10.49 16.87 -5.38
C GLU A 123 -10.13 15.54 -6.05
N LEU A 124 -10.96 14.52 -5.85
CA LEU A 124 -10.75 13.20 -6.44
C LEU A 124 -10.79 13.23 -7.97
N ARG A 125 -11.67 14.04 -8.58
CA ARG A 125 -11.76 14.17 -10.05
C ARG A 125 -10.67 15.05 -10.64
N THR A 126 -10.33 16.15 -9.98
CA THR A 126 -9.44 17.17 -10.55
C THR A 126 -7.98 16.96 -10.21
N ARG A 127 -7.69 16.40 -9.02
CA ARG A 127 -6.34 16.29 -8.45
C ARG A 127 -6.09 14.94 -7.76
N PRO A 128 -6.41 13.78 -8.38
CA PRO A 128 -6.21 12.47 -7.75
C PRO A 128 -4.74 12.21 -7.36
N ASP A 129 -3.80 12.74 -8.15
CA ASP A 129 -2.37 12.61 -7.88
C ASP A 129 -1.94 13.31 -6.58
N GLU A 130 -2.63 14.37 -6.15
CA GLU A 130 -2.35 15.04 -4.89
C GLU A 130 -2.77 14.20 -3.68
N ILE A 131 -3.90 13.50 -3.80
CA ILE A 131 -4.39 12.56 -2.79
C ILE A 131 -3.39 11.39 -2.65
N ALA A 132 -3.00 10.79 -3.79
CA ALA A 132 -1.99 9.73 -3.81
C ALA A 132 -0.66 10.22 -3.23
N ARG A 133 -0.20 11.41 -3.62
CA ARG A 133 1.03 12.00 -3.10
C ARG A 133 0.96 12.20 -1.58
N SER A 134 -0.16 12.67 -1.04
CA SER A 134 -0.34 12.83 0.40
C SER A 134 -0.12 11.51 1.16
N LEU A 135 -0.75 10.42 0.71
CA LEU A 135 -0.58 9.09 1.30
C LEU A 135 0.85 8.55 1.15
N LEU A 136 1.42 8.66 -0.06
CA LEU A 136 2.75 8.14 -0.36
C LEU A 136 3.87 8.93 0.33
N THR A 137 3.71 10.24 0.49
CA THR A 137 4.67 11.07 1.24
C THR A 137 4.71 10.67 2.71
N ARG A 138 3.56 10.38 3.34
CA ARG A 138 3.53 9.88 4.72
C ARG A 138 4.19 8.52 4.84
N LEU A 139 3.92 7.62 3.90
CA LEU A 139 4.59 6.32 3.81
C LEU A 139 6.11 6.50 3.71
N TYR A 140 6.56 7.29 2.75
CA TYR A 140 7.97 7.53 2.51
C TYR A 140 8.68 8.19 3.68
N ARG A 141 7.99 9.07 4.41
CA ARG A 141 8.49 9.65 5.66
C ARG A 141 8.60 8.60 6.76
N ALA A 142 7.54 7.82 7.01
CA ALA A 142 7.52 6.81 8.08
C ALA A 142 8.64 5.78 7.92
N PHE A 143 9.01 5.48 6.68
CA PHE A 143 10.05 4.52 6.35
C PHE A 143 11.44 5.13 6.12
N GLY A 144 11.59 6.46 6.24
CA GLY A 144 12.87 7.16 6.12
C GLY A 144 13.42 7.23 4.69
N PHE A 145 12.55 7.16 3.67
CA PHE A 145 12.92 7.44 2.29
C PHE A 145 13.25 8.93 2.10
N LEU A 146 12.52 9.82 2.78
CA LEU A 146 12.74 11.26 2.66
C LEU A 146 13.99 11.76 3.39
N ASP A 147 14.44 11.04 4.43
CA ASP A 147 15.69 11.32 5.15
C ASP A 147 16.93 11.22 4.26
N GLN A 148 16.77 10.67 3.05
CA GLN A 148 17.84 10.43 2.09
C GLN A 148 17.98 11.57 1.07
N VAL A 149 16.99 12.47 0.99
CA VAL A 149 17.01 13.60 0.06
C VAL A 149 17.84 14.73 0.70
N PRO A 150 18.99 15.11 0.12
CA PRO A 150 19.83 16.17 0.68
C PRO A 150 19.04 17.47 0.84
N GLY A 151 19.05 18.06 2.04
CA GLY A 151 18.40 19.35 2.33
C GLY A 151 16.98 19.29 2.90
N LEU A 152 16.38 18.10 3.08
CA LEU A 152 15.12 17.94 3.82
C LEU A 152 15.41 17.60 5.30
N PRO A 153 14.79 18.28 6.29
CA PRO A 153 14.95 17.92 7.69
C PRO A 153 14.34 16.54 7.95
N GLY A 154 15.15 15.63 8.50
CA GLY A 154 14.68 14.35 9.01
C GLY A 154 13.79 14.54 10.24
N PRO A 155 13.07 13.50 10.70
CA PRO A 155 12.10 13.59 11.79
C PRO A 155 12.71 13.87 13.18
N TYR A 156 14.02 14.11 13.28
CA TYR A 156 14.75 14.34 14.53
C TYR A 156 15.74 15.53 14.44
N ASN A 157 15.34 16.63 13.78
CA ASN A 157 16.02 17.93 13.91
C ASN A 157 15.06 18.97 14.50
#